data_AF-A0A9Y2L1K4-F1
#
_entry.id   AF-A0A9Y2L1K4-F1
#
_cell.length_a   1.000
_cell.length_b   1.000
_cell.length_c   1.000
_cell.angle_alpha   90.00
_cell.angle_beta   90.00
_cell.angle_gamma   90.00
#
_symmetry.space_group_name_H-M   'P 1'
#
loop_
_entity.id
_entity.type
_entity.pdbx_description
1 polymer ?
#
loop_
_entity_poly.entity_id
_entity_poly.type
_entity_poly.pdbx_seq_one_letter_code
_entity_poly.pdbx_strand_id
1 'polypeptide(L)' 'MAIAATTQAVSTGSPLAALKRGLTAFFKGLADMAEANPRYLQIQKLQALSDAQLAKKGLKRDDIVMHVFGHWM' A
#
# COMPACT_ATOMS: atom_id res chain seq x y z
N MET A 1 31.99 29.90 30.90
CA MET A 1 31.05 29.10 30.09
C MET A 1 31.70 28.87 28.74
N ALA A 2 32.04 27.62 28.39
CA ALA A 2 32.60 27.28 27.08
C ALA A 2 31.68 26.25 26.42
N ILE A 3 31.21 26.58 25.22
CA ILE A 3 30.25 25.80 24.43
C ILE A 3 30.94 24.58 23.82
N ALA A 4 30.38 23.39 24.04
CA ALA A 4 30.85 22.17 23.38
C ALA A 4 30.46 22.22 21.90
N ALA A 5 31.44 22.33 21.00
CA ALA A 5 31.22 22.18 19.57
C ALA A 5 31.00 20.69 19.25
N THR A 6 29.75 20.29 19.00
CA THR A 6 29.44 18.98 18.42
C THR A 6 29.72 19.04 16.93
N THR A 7 30.80 18.39 16.50
CA THR A 7 31.05 18.14 15.08
C THR A 7 30.14 17.00 14.62
N GLN A 8 29.10 17.32 13.84
CA GLN A 8 28.30 16.31 13.17
C GLN A 8 29.10 15.75 11.99
N ALA A 9 29.45 14.47 12.05
CA ALA A 9 30.04 13.77 10.91
C ALA A 9 28.99 13.67 9.80
N VAL A 10 29.10 14.55 8.80
CA VAL A 10 28.30 14.46 7.58
C VAL A 10 28.75 13.20 6.84
N SER A 11 27.94 12.15 6.93
CA SER A 11 28.07 10.93 6.14
C SER A 11 27.94 11.31 4.66
N THR A 12 29.08 11.58 4.02
CA THR A 12 29.19 11.76 2.57
C THR A 12 28.80 10.46 1.88
N GLY A 13 27.59 10.46 1.31
CA GLY A 13 26.99 9.47 0.41
C GLY A 13 27.62 8.06 0.42
N SER A 14 27.14 7.19 1.30
CA SER A 14 27.48 5.76 1.21
C SER A 14 26.82 5.14 -0.04
N PRO A 15 27.58 4.52 -0.95
CA PRO A 15 27.02 3.84 -2.12
C PRO A 15 26.05 2.72 -1.72
N LEU A 16 26.28 2.09 -0.57
CA LEU A 16 25.37 1.12 0.01
C LEU A 16 24.04 1.75 0.46
N ALA A 17 24.07 2.98 0.99
CA ALA A 17 22.87 3.72 1.33
C ALA A 17 22.07 4.14 0.08
N ALA A 18 22.75 4.50 -1.01
CA ALA A 18 22.11 4.80 -2.29
C ALA A 18 21.44 3.56 -2.89
N LEU A 19 22.12 2.40 -2.88
CA LEU A 19 21.54 1.12 -3.32
C LEU A 19 20.33 0.72 -2.45
N LYS A 20 20.46 0.81 -1.13
CA LYS A 20 19.36 0.52 -0.20
C LYS A 20 18.15 1.40 -0.50
N ARG A 21 18.36 2.70 -0.74
CA ARG A 21 17.29 3.65 -1.07
C ARG A 21 16.64 3.34 -2.42
N GLY A 22 17.41 2.94 -3.43
CA GLY A 22 16.90 2.51 -4.73
C GLY A 22 16.04 1.24 -4.64
N LEU A 23 16.51 0.21 -3.94
CA LEU A 23 15.74 -1.02 -3.73
C LEU A 23 14.47 -0.77 -2.92
N THR A 24 14.54 0.02 -1.85
CA THR A 24 13.34 0.38 -1.07
C THR A 24 12.33 1.12 -1.91
N ALA A 25 12.76 2.06 -2.77
CA ALA A 25 11.86 2.77 -3.68
C ALA A 25 11.23 1.84 -4.73
N PHE A 26 11.99 0.89 -5.27
CA PHE A 26 11.50 -0.09 -6.24
C PHE A 26 10.45 -1.04 -5.64
N PHE A 27 10.73 -1.65 -4.49
CA PHE A 27 9.76 -2.51 -3.81
C PHE A 27 8.55 -1.72 -3.31
N LYS A 28 8.74 -0.46 -2.89
CA LYS A 28 7.61 0.41 -2.56
C LYS A 28 6.76 0.73 -3.79
N GLY A 29 7.36 1.01 -4.94
CA GLY A 29 6.62 1.22 -6.20
C GLY A 29 5.86 -0.02 -6.65
N LEU A 30 6.43 -1.21 -6.48
CA LEU A 30 5.73 -2.49 -6.73
C LEU A 30 4.58 -2.72 -5.74
N ALA A 31 4.78 -2.39 -4.46
CA ALA A 31 3.72 -2.46 -3.45
C ALA A 31 2.60 -1.46 -3.75
N ASP A 32 2.94 -0.20 -4.05
CA ASP A 32 1.99 0.85 -4.44
C ASP A 32 1.27 0.46 -5.75
N MET A 33 1.93 -0.24 -6.68
CA MET A 33 1.33 -0.76 -7.92
C MET A 33 0.44 -1.99 -7.69
N ALA A 34 0.79 -2.84 -6.73
CA ALA A 34 -0.06 -3.95 -6.27
C ALA A 34 -1.28 -3.45 -5.49
N GLU A 35 -1.11 -2.38 -4.70
CA GLU A 35 -2.19 -1.61 -4.09
C GLU A 35 -3.01 -0.88 -5.16
N ALA A 36 -2.38 -0.42 -6.23
CA ALA A 36 -3.04 0.14 -7.42
C ALA A 36 -3.77 -0.92 -8.25
N ASN A 37 -4.07 -2.10 -7.71
CA ASN A 37 -5.16 -2.91 -8.21
C ASN A 37 -6.47 -2.48 -7.52
N PRO A 38 -7.17 -1.44 -8.05
CA PRO A 38 -8.36 -0.88 -7.41
C PRO A 38 -9.46 -1.93 -7.21
N ARG A 39 -9.46 -2.99 -8.02
CA ARG A 39 -10.39 -4.12 -7.92
C ARG A 39 -10.14 -4.94 -6.65
N TYR A 40 -8.89 -5.23 -6.32
CA TYR A 40 -8.56 -5.97 -5.10
C TYR A 40 -8.87 -5.16 -3.84
N LEU A 41 -8.59 -3.85 -3.85
CA LEU A 41 -9.01 -2.93 -2.79
C LEU A 41 -10.53 -2.82 -2.67
N GLN A 42 -11.27 -2.84 -3.78
CA GLN A 42 -12.73 -2.86 -3.76
C GLN A 42 -13.26 -4.15 -3.11
N ILE A 43 -12.67 -5.30 -3.43
CA ILE A 43 -13.05 -6.58 -2.80
C ILE A 43 -12.76 -6.54 -1.31
N GLN A 44 -11.57 -6.11 -0.88
CA GLN A 44 -11.26 -5.97 0.55
C GLN A 44 -12.22 -5.01 1.26
N LYS A 45 -12.54 -3.87 0.64
CA LYS A 45 -13.51 -2.90 1.20
C LYS A 45 -14.90 -3.51 1.35
N LEU A 46 -15.36 -4.28 0.35
CA LEU A 46 -16.66 -4.96 0.40
C LEU A 46 -16.66 -6.13 1.40
N GLN A 47 -15.56 -6.89 1.50
CA GLN A 47 -15.40 -7.98 2.47
C GLN A 47 -15.25 -7.49 3.91
N ALA A 48 -14.75 -6.27 4.11
CA ALA A 48 -14.66 -5.62 5.43
C ALA A 48 -16.03 -5.11 5.95
N LEU A 49 -17.07 -5.07 5.10
CA LEU A 49 -18.43 -4.73 5.52
C LEU A 49 -19.10 -5.94 6.19
N SER A 50 -20.02 -5.67 7.13
CA SER A 50 -20.84 -6.72 7.73
C SER A 50 -21.92 -7.20 6.75
N ASP A 51 -22.41 -8.43 6.95
CA ASP A 51 -23.42 -9.03 6.07
C ASP A 51 -24.71 -8.18 5.99
N ALA A 52 -25.07 -7.48 7.06
CA ALA A 52 -26.21 -6.53 7.06
C ALA A 52 -25.96 -5.29 6.20
N GLN A 53 -24.72 -4.81 6.11
CA GLN A 53 -24.33 -3.68 5.27
C GLN A 53 -24.19 -4.09 3.79
N LEU A 54 -23.73 -5.32 3.54
CA LEU A 54 -23.73 -5.94 2.23
C LEU A 54 -25.17 -6.11 1.71
N ALA A 55 -26.08 -6.61 2.54
CA ALA A 55 -27.50 -6.77 2.20
C ALA A 55 -28.18 -5.42 1.89
N LYS A 56 -27.86 -4.34 2.61
CA LYS A 56 -28.32 -2.97 2.29
C LYS A 56 -27.85 -2.48 0.92
N LYS A 57 -26.73 -2.99 0.43
CA LYS A 57 -26.19 -2.71 -0.91
C LYS A 57 -26.70 -3.68 -1.98
N GLY A 58 -27.57 -4.63 -1.61
CA GLY A 58 -28.06 -5.68 -2.51
C GLY A 58 -27.00 -6.71 -2.88
N LEU A 59 -25.91 -6.82 -2.10
CA LEU A 59 -24.80 -7.72 -2.35
C LEU A 59 -24.77 -8.83 -1.31
N LYS A 60 -24.49 -10.06 -1.75
CA LYS A 60 -24.11 -11.17 -0.88
C LYS A 60 -22.59 -11.26 -0.81
N ARG A 61 -22.06 -11.79 0.29
CA ARG A 61 -20.60 -11.94 0.47
C ARG A 61 -19.95 -12.78 -0.63
N ASP A 62 -20.65 -13.81 -1.09
CA ASP A 62 -20.17 -14.71 -2.16
C ASP A 62 -20.23 -14.04 -3.55
N ASP A 63 -21.16 -13.09 -3.74
CA ASP A 63 -21.32 -12.35 -5.00
C ASP A 63 -20.36 -11.17 -5.13
N ILE A 64 -19.57 -10.81 -4.10
CA ILE A 64 -18.62 -9.69 -4.14
C ILE A 64 -17.64 -9.85 -5.30
N VAL A 65 -17.13 -11.07 -5.51
CA VAL A 65 -16.15 -11.36 -6.57
C VAL A 65 -16.80 -11.20 -7.95
N MET A 66 -18.01 -11.75 -8.13
CA MET A 66 -18.76 -11.62 -9.38
C MET A 66 -19.20 -10.19 -9.66
N HIS A 67 -19.52 -9.41 -8.62
CA HIS A 67 -19.86 -8.00 -8.77
C HIS A 67 -18.65 -7.15 -9.20
N VAL A 68 -17.46 -7.41 -8.64
CA VAL A 68 -16.25 -6.64 -8.96
C VAL A 68 -15.61 -7.06 -10.29
N PHE A 69 -15.69 -8.35 -10.66
CA PHE A 69 -15.07 -8.87 -11.89
C PHE A 69 -16.05 -9.14 -13.03
N GLY A 70 -17.36 -9.17 -12.78
CA GLY A 70 -18.39 -9.54 -13.77
C GLY A 70 -18.55 -8.57 -14.94
N HIS A 71 -17.95 -7.38 -14.88
CA HIS A 71 -17.84 -6.45 -16.02
C HIS A 71 -17.12 -7.07 -17.24
N TRP A 72 -16.30 -8.11 -17.05
CA TRP A 72 -15.43 -8.70 -18.07
C TRP A 72 -16.00 -9.95 -18.79
N MET A 73 -17.32 -10.18 -18.71
CA MET A 73 -18.07 -11.08 -19.60
C MET A 73 -19.01 -10.28 -20.48
#